data_AF-A0AAN8IZN9-F1
#
_entry.id   AF-A0AAN8IZN9-F1
#
_cell.length_a   1.000
_cell.length_b   1.000
_cell.length_c   1.000
_cell.angle_alpha   90.00
_cell.angle_beta   90.00
_cell.angle_gamma   90.00
#
_symmetry.space_group_name_H-M   'P 1'
#
loop_
_entity.id
_entity.type
_entity.pdbx_description
1 polymer ?
#
loop_
_entity_poly.entity_id
_entity_poly.type
_entity_poly.pdbx_seq_one_letter_code
_entity_poly.pdbx_strand_id
1 'polypeptide(L)'
;LLKYYDNPTKIMQNEKLTRLLRHFAPQTWFCDFKNHKNDYILIKQHMGPNGPRRIAEEYDAVLKRANVPSDLRQIIHSELLKGKTKHSTNGSSGKINARQQLLADSYLMEHVMQMYYYDFIEFGFF
;
A
#
# COMPACT_ATOMS: atom_id res chain seq x y z
N LEU A 1 11.36 14.76 6.75
CA LEU A 1 11.20 14.41 5.32
C LEU A 1 12.36 14.99 4.50
N LEU A 2 12.61 16.32 4.53
CA LEU A 2 13.82 16.92 3.94
C LEU A 2 15.14 16.27 4.41
N LYS A 3 15.27 16.01 5.72
CA LYS A 3 16.44 15.33 6.31
C LYS A 3 16.74 13.91 5.75
N TYR A 4 15.79 13.25 5.08
CA TYR A 4 15.99 11.94 4.44
C TYR A 4 16.71 12.07 3.10
N TYR A 5 16.33 13.07 2.30
CA TYR A 5 17.00 13.37 1.04
C TYR A 5 18.42 13.92 1.27
N ASP A 6 18.62 14.67 2.35
CA ASP A 6 19.92 15.31 2.62
C ASP A 6 20.99 14.35 3.15
N ASN A 7 20.60 13.27 3.86
CA ASN A 7 21.57 12.34 4.44
C ASN A 7 20.98 10.95 4.80
N PRO A 8 20.70 10.09 3.81
CA PRO A 8 20.04 8.80 4.02
C PRO A 8 20.82 7.86 4.95
N THR A 9 22.16 7.93 4.93
CA THR A 9 23.06 7.10 5.76
C THR A 9 22.91 7.35 7.25
N LYS A 10 22.63 8.60 7.65
CA LYS A 10 22.43 8.99 9.06
C LYS A 10 21.07 8.55 9.61
N ILE A 11 20.05 8.46 8.75
CA ILE A 11 18.71 7.97 9.11
C ILE A 11 18.67 6.45 9.24
N MET A 12 19.45 5.73 8.42
CA MET A 12 19.58 4.28 8.49
C MET A 12 20.12 3.76 9.84
N GLN A 13 20.76 4.62 10.64
CA GLN A 13 21.23 4.28 11.99
C GLN A 13 20.11 4.35 13.04
N ASN A 14 18.93 4.90 12.72
CA ASN A 14 17.78 4.97 13.62
C ASN A 14 16.70 3.98 13.15
N GLU A 15 16.64 2.83 13.83
CA GLU A 15 15.73 1.74 13.51
C GLU A 15 14.25 2.17 13.60
N LYS A 16 13.89 2.99 14.60
CA LYS A 16 12.50 3.48 14.77
C LYS A 16 12.09 4.41 13.63
N LEU A 17 12.97 5.32 13.22
CA LEU A 17 12.71 6.23 12.12
C LEU A 17 12.67 5.50 10.78
N THR A 18 13.57 4.54 10.57
CA THR A 18 13.56 3.67 9.40
C THR A 18 12.26 2.89 9.31
N ARG A 19 11.79 2.32 10.44
CA ARG A 19 10.50 1.64 10.51
C ARG A 19 9.36 2.59 10.16
N LEU A 20 9.33 3.79 10.73
CA LEU A 20 8.29 4.78 10.43
C LEU A 20 8.25 5.12 8.93
N LEU A 21 9.39 5.43 8.33
CA LEU A 21 9.48 5.78 6.91
C LEU A 21 9.02 4.63 6.00
N ARG A 22 9.45 3.38 6.28
CA ARG A 22 9.00 2.22 5.51
C ARG A 22 7.49 1.99 5.57
N HIS A 23 6.83 2.41 6.64
CA HIS A 23 5.37 2.22 6.81
C HIS A 23 4.54 3.40 6.31
N PHE A 24 5.09 4.63 6.31
CA PHE A 24 4.31 5.85 6.10
C PHE A 24 4.85 6.80 5.02
N ALA A 25 5.99 6.51 4.40
CA ALA A 25 6.41 7.29 3.24
C ALA A 25 5.54 6.93 2.01
N PRO A 26 5.31 7.89 1.10
CA PRO A 26 4.61 7.63 -0.15
C PRO A 26 5.24 6.48 -0.93
N GLN A 27 4.42 5.65 -1.59
CA GLN A 27 4.90 4.51 -2.36
C GLN A 27 5.78 4.95 -3.54
N THR A 28 5.49 6.11 -4.13
CA THR A 28 6.28 6.71 -5.21
C THR A 28 7.72 7.08 -4.79
N TRP A 29 8.04 7.08 -3.50
CA TRP A 29 9.39 7.38 -3.00
C TRP A 29 10.32 6.17 -2.99
N PHE A 30 9.79 4.96 -3.17
CA PHE A 30 10.56 3.73 -3.10
C PHE A 30 10.97 3.21 -4.47
N CYS A 31 12.01 2.39 -4.49
CA CYS A 31 12.43 1.58 -5.63
C CYS A 31 12.67 2.36 -6.93
N ASP A 32 13.03 3.64 -6.83
CA ASP A 32 13.18 4.53 -7.98
C ASP A 32 11.96 4.48 -8.93
N PHE A 33 10.77 4.49 -8.32
CA PHE A 33 9.49 4.28 -9.01
C PHE A 33 9.32 5.20 -10.22
N LYS A 34 9.81 6.44 -10.16
CA LYS A 34 9.74 7.39 -11.27
C LYS A 34 10.36 6.84 -12.56
N ASN A 35 11.52 6.19 -12.45
CA ASN A 35 12.24 5.66 -13.62
C ASN A 35 11.78 4.25 -13.98
N HIS A 36 11.24 3.51 -13.02
CA HIS A 36 10.84 2.10 -13.17
C HIS A 36 9.33 1.87 -13.18
N LYS A 37 8.50 2.92 -13.31
CA LYS A 37 7.04 2.82 -13.24
C LYS A 37 6.46 1.74 -14.15
N ASN A 38 7.01 1.61 -15.37
CA ASN A 38 6.53 0.67 -16.38
C ASN A 38 6.95 -0.78 -16.11
N ASP A 39 7.83 -1.01 -15.13
CA ASP A 39 8.28 -2.35 -14.74
C ASP A 39 7.30 -3.01 -13.74
N TYR A 40 6.35 -2.23 -13.20
CA TYR A 40 5.39 -2.70 -12.21
C TYR A 40 4.02 -3.00 -12.82
N ILE A 41 3.38 -4.06 -12.31
CA ILE A 41 1.94 -4.24 -12.44
C ILE A 41 1.30 -3.87 -11.10
N LEU A 42 0.43 -2.85 -11.12
CA LEU A 42 -0.24 -2.36 -9.93
C LEU A 42 -1.51 -3.16 -9.66
N ILE A 43 -1.57 -3.79 -8.49
CA ILE A 43 -2.78 -4.48 -7.99
C ILE A 43 -3.44 -3.58 -6.96
N LYS A 44 -4.71 -3.23 -7.16
CA LYS A 44 -5.42 -2.30 -6.27
C LYS A 44 -6.02 -3.06 -5.09
N GLN A 45 -5.87 -2.48 -3.90
CA GLN A 45 -6.53 -3.01 -2.70
C GLN A 45 -8.03 -2.68 -2.77
N HIS A 46 -8.84 -3.67 -3.16
CA HIS A 46 -10.29 -3.53 -3.25
C HIS A 46 -10.96 -3.63 -1.88
N MET A 47 -11.86 -2.70 -1.60
CA MET A 47 -12.69 -2.69 -0.39
C MET A 47 -14.07 -3.30 -0.64
N GLY A 48 -14.75 -3.71 0.44
CA GLY A 48 -16.12 -4.25 0.40
C GLY A 48 -16.20 -5.78 0.27
N PRO A 49 -17.41 -6.33 0.20
CA PRO A 49 -17.65 -7.78 0.22
C PRO A 49 -16.95 -8.52 -0.93
N ASN A 50 -16.86 -7.90 -2.11
CA ASN A 50 -16.20 -8.46 -3.29
C ASN A 50 -14.70 -8.18 -3.36
N GLY A 51 -14.14 -7.46 -2.39
CA GLY A 51 -12.73 -7.06 -2.38
C GLY A 51 -11.76 -8.23 -2.51
N PRO A 52 -11.86 -9.27 -1.66
CA PRO A 52 -10.98 -10.44 -1.74
C PRO A 52 -11.01 -11.13 -3.10
N ARG A 53 -12.20 -11.28 -3.69
CA ARG A 53 -12.37 -11.89 -5.00
C ARG A 53 -11.68 -11.08 -6.10
N ARG A 54 -11.90 -9.77 -6.15
CA ARG A 54 -11.28 -8.90 -7.16
C ARG A 54 -9.75 -8.90 -7.06
N ILE A 55 -9.22 -8.88 -5.83
CA ILE A 55 -7.78 -8.98 -5.59
C ILE A 55 -7.27 -10.34 -6.08
N ALA A 56 -7.95 -11.45 -5.75
CA ALA A 56 -7.55 -12.78 -6.19
C ALA A 56 -7.54 -12.92 -7.72
N GLU A 57 -8.51 -12.33 -8.42
CA GLU A 57 -8.58 -12.30 -9.88
C GLU A 57 -7.44 -11.47 -10.50
N GLU A 58 -7.11 -10.30 -9.93
CA GLU A 58 -5.96 -9.48 -10.38
C GLU A 58 -4.62 -10.22 -10.17
N TYR A 59 -4.44 -10.89 -9.02
CA TYR A 59 -3.25 -11.70 -8.75
C TYR A 59 -3.13 -12.88 -9.72
N ASP A 60 -4.21 -13.63 -9.97
CA ASP A 60 -4.17 -14.75 -10.93
C ASP A 60 -3.80 -14.27 -12.33
N ALA A 61 -4.32 -13.12 -12.78
CA ALA A 61 -3.98 -12.55 -14.08
C ALA A 61 -2.47 -12.22 -14.19
N VAL A 62 -1.89 -11.62 -13.15
CA VAL A 62 -0.45 -11.32 -13.10
C VAL A 62 0.38 -12.61 -13.13
N LEU A 63 0.05 -13.58 -12.28
CA LEU A 63 0.79 -14.84 -12.16
C LEU A 63 0.66 -15.68 -13.43
N LYS A 64 -0.51 -15.67 -14.08
CA LYS A 64 -0.73 -16.33 -15.37
C LYS A 64 0.13 -15.72 -16.46
N ARG A 65 0.25 -14.39 -16.52
CA ARG A 65 1.15 -13.70 -17.47
C ARG A 65 2.62 -14.05 -17.22
N ALA A 66 2.99 -14.33 -15.98
CA ALA A 66 4.32 -14.80 -15.59
C ALA A 66 4.52 -16.33 -15.79
N ASN A 67 3.60 -17.03 -16.46
CA ASN A 67 3.65 -18.48 -16.71
C ASN A 67 3.73 -19.35 -15.44
N VAL A 68 3.23 -18.86 -14.31
CA VAL A 68 3.11 -19.67 -13.08
C VAL A 68 2.09 -20.80 -13.33
N PRO A 69 2.38 -22.07 -13.02
CA PRO A 69 1.44 -23.20 -13.19
C PRO A 69 0.07 -23.00 -12.52
N SER A 70 -1.00 -23.52 -13.13
CA SER A 70 -2.38 -23.26 -12.70
C SER A 70 -2.72 -23.81 -11.32
N ASP A 71 -2.12 -24.94 -10.95
CA ASP A 71 -2.25 -25.56 -9.62
C ASP A 71 -1.73 -24.64 -8.52
N LEU A 72 -0.55 -24.03 -8.70
CA LEU A 72 -0.01 -23.04 -7.76
C LEU A 72 -0.86 -21.78 -7.69
N ARG A 73 -1.35 -21.29 -8.84
CA ARG A 73 -2.23 -20.11 -8.85
C ARG A 73 -3.56 -20.38 -8.15
N GLN A 74 -4.13 -21.58 -8.28
CA GLN A 74 -5.35 -21.97 -7.56
C GLN A 74 -5.15 -21.97 -6.04
N ILE A 75 -3.99 -22.43 -5.56
CA ILE A 75 -3.64 -22.36 -4.14
C ILE A 75 -3.67 -20.89 -3.69
N ILE A 76 -2.92 -20.01 -4.36
CA ILE A 76 -2.85 -18.58 -4.03
C ILE A 76 -4.24 -17.94 -4.08
N HIS A 77 -5.02 -18.21 -5.12
CA HIS A 77 -6.37 -17.69 -5.29
C HIS A 77 -7.27 -18.09 -4.12
N SER A 78 -7.26 -19.37 -3.73
CA SER A 78 -8.06 -19.86 -2.61
C SER A 78 -7.63 -19.27 -1.26
N GLU A 79 -6.34 -19.06 -1.03
CA GLU A 79 -5.85 -18.38 0.17
C GLU A 79 -6.30 -16.91 0.23
N LEU A 80 -6.25 -16.18 -0.89
CA LEU A 80 -6.71 -14.80 -0.95
C LEU A 80 -8.21 -14.67 -0.66
N LEU A 81 -9.02 -15.66 -1.06
CA LEU A 81 -10.46 -15.69 -0.77
C LEU A 81 -10.79 -15.91 0.72
N LYS A 82 -9.90 -16.54 1.51
CA LYS A 82 -10.09 -16.66 2.97
C LYS A 82 -10.13 -15.30 3.67
N GLY A 83 -9.60 -14.26 3.02
CA GLY A 83 -9.70 -12.89 3.47
C GLY A 83 -8.77 -12.58 4.64
N LYS A 84 -9.32 -12.05 5.73
CA LYS A 84 -8.53 -11.43 6.80
C LYS A 84 -7.82 -12.47 7.66
N THR A 85 -6.55 -12.22 7.96
CA THR A 85 -5.81 -12.99 8.97
C THR A 85 -6.23 -12.59 10.38
N LYS A 86 -5.94 -13.44 11.37
CA LYS A 86 -6.17 -13.18 12.80
C LYS A 86 -5.55 -11.87 13.30
N HIS A 87 -4.47 -11.41 12.67
CA HIS A 87 -3.76 -10.18 13.01
C HIS A 87 -4.20 -8.96 12.20
N SER A 88 -5.28 -9.08 11.43
CA SER A 88 -5.84 -7.96 10.68
C SER A 88 -6.31 -6.86 11.62
N THR A 89 -5.73 -5.66 11.48
CA THR A 89 -6.22 -4.44 12.13
C THR A 89 -7.44 -3.83 11.44
N ASN A 90 -7.92 -4.45 10.36
CA ASN A 90 -9.04 -3.95 9.58
C ASN A 90 -10.37 -4.11 10.33
N GLY A 91 -10.90 -2.99 10.84
CA GLY A 91 -12.10 -2.94 11.68
C GLY A 91 -11.82 -2.71 13.17
N SER A 92 -10.55 -2.53 13.56
CA SER A 92 -10.21 -2.18 14.94
C SER A 92 -10.72 -0.78 15.30
N SER A 93 -11.05 -0.58 16.57
CA SER A 93 -11.43 0.74 17.11
C SER A 93 -10.35 1.79 16.85
N GLY A 94 -9.08 1.42 16.98
CA GLY A 94 -7.96 2.32 16.68
C GLY A 94 -7.97 2.85 15.24
N LYS A 95 -8.22 1.98 14.24
CA LYS A 95 -8.32 2.41 12.84
C LYS A 95 -9.53 3.32 12.61
N ILE A 96 -10.68 2.96 13.21
CA ILE A 96 -11.92 3.75 13.09
C ILE A 96 -11.73 5.14 13.68
N ASN A 97 -11.17 5.23 14.89
CA ASN A 97 -10.91 6.48 15.59
C ASN A 97 -9.90 7.36 14.82
N ALA A 98 -8.80 6.78 14.34
CA ALA A 98 -7.82 7.53 13.55
C ALA A 98 -8.42 8.09 12.26
N ARG A 99 -9.28 7.31 11.58
CA ARG A 99 -10.01 7.78 10.39
C ARG A 99 -10.96 8.93 10.73
N GLN A 100 -11.72 8.81 11.81
CA GLN A 100 -12.65 9.86 12.25
C GLN A 100 -11.92 11.16 12.59
N GLN A 101 -10.81 11.08 13.33
CA GLN A 101 -9.99 12.25 13.66
C GLN A 101 -9.43 12.91 12.40
N LEU A 102 -8.88 12.12 11.47
CA LEU A 102 -8.35 12.64 10.21
C LEU A 102 -9.44 13.35 9.38
N LEU A 103 -10.65 12.79 9.30
CA LEU A 103 -11.75 13.38 8.53
C LEU A 103 -12.38 14.60 9.20
N ALA A 104 -12.28 14.71 10.53
CA ALA A 104 -12.85 15.81 11.30
C ALA A 104 -11.94 17.05 11.35
N ASP A 105 -10.66 16.92 11.03
CA ASP A 105 -9.66 17.97 11.13
C ASP A 105 -9.10 18.30 9.73
N SER A 106 -9.49 19.47 9.21
CA SER A 106 -9.09 19.92 7.87
C SER A 106 -7.58 20.17 7.76
N TYR A 107 -6.94 20.62 8.84
CA TYR A 107 -5.50 20.85 8.87
C TYR A 107 -4.75 19.53 8.76
N LEU A 108 -5.15 18.51 9.53
CA LEU A 108 -4.57 17.17 9.44
C LEU A 108 -4.82 16.54 8.05
N MET A 109 -6.03 16.69 7.52
CA MET A 109 -6.36 16.18 6.19
C MET A 109 -5.48 16.82 5.11
N GLU A 110 -5.31 18.14 5.14
CA GLU A 110 -4.46 18.87 4.21
C GLU A 110 -3.02 18.34 4.24
N HIS A 111 -2.45 18.14 5.43
CA HIS A 111 -1.09 17.60 5.57
C HIS A 111 -0.98 16.17 5.00
N VAL A 112 -1.97 15.31 5.23
CA VAL A 112 -1.99 13.97 4.65
C VAL A 112 -2.09 14.04 3.13
N MET A 113 -2.96 14.89 2.58
CA MET A 113 -3.08 15.08 1.14
C MET A 113 -1.75 15.58 0.53
N GLN A 114 -1.09 16.55 1.16
CA GLN A 114 0.22 17.04 0.72
C GLN A 114 1.30 15.95 0.76
N MET A 115 1.33 15.12 1.81
CA MET A 115 2.28 14.03 1.92
C MET A 115 2.11 13.00 0.79
N TYR A 116 0.87 12.63 0.45
CA TYR A 116 0.57 11.57 -0.53
C TYR A 116 0.11 12.09 -1.91
N TYR A 117 0.23 13.38 -2.19
CA TYR A 117 -0.30 14.01 -3.40
C TYR A 117 0.14 13.30 -4.69
N TYR A 118 1.44 12.99 -4.80
CA TYR A 118 1.97 12.28 -5.97
C TYR A 118 1.45 10.85 -6.08
N ASP A 119 1.25 10.13 -4.97
CA ASP A 119 0.66 8.79 -5.00
C ASP A 119 -0.79 8.85 -5.55
N PHE A 120 -1.59 9.85 -5.17
CA PHE A 120 -2.95 10.01 -5.70
C PHE A 120 -2.96 10.21 -7.21
N ILE A 121 -2.01 11.00 -7.74
CA ILE A 121 -1.85 11.24 -9.18
C ILE A 121 -1.38 9.98 -9.88
N GLU A 122 -0.27 9.40 -9.43
CA GLU A 122 0.41 8.30 -10.10
C GLU A 122 -0.46 7.03 -10.17
N PHE A 123 -1.31 6.80 -9.16
CA PHE A 123 -2.16 5.61 -9.06
C PHE A 123 -3.64 5.85 -9.44
N GLY A 124 -4.01 7.09 -9.76
CA GLY A 124 -5.36 7.45 -10.22
C GLY A 124 -6.43 7.19 -9.16
N PHE A 125 -6.27 7.82 -7.99
CA PHE A 125 -7.21 7.71 -6.85
C PHE A 125 -8.12 8.95 -6.67
N PHE A 126 -8.19 9.81 -7.68
CA PHE A 126 -9.15 10.92 -7.77
C PHE A 126 -10.51 10.47 -8.33
#